data_AF-A0A820K7J1-F1
#
_entry.id   AF-A0A820K7J1-F1
#
_cell.length_a   1.000
_cell.length_b   1.000
_cell.length_c   1.000
_cell.angle_alpha   90.00
_cell.angle_beta   90.00
_cell.angle_gamma   90.00
#
_symmetry.space_group_name_H-M   'P 1'
#
loop_
_entity.id
_entity.type
_entity.pdbx_description
1 polymer ?
#
loop_
_entity_poly.entity_id
_entity_poly.type
_entity_poly.pdbx_seq_one_letter_code
_entity_poly.pdbx_strand_id
1 'polypeptide(L)'
;MKLLNDKKQFEKALAIFDQHGINNITTLSNFAIAQVLKACANMRDLQRGKIIHNLIASETKNGIYVSSTLIHMYVQCADIASAQSLFDSTKNKTSSMYGIMMKGNDSFKD
;
A
#
# COMPACT_ATOMS: atom_id res chain seq x y z
N MET A 1 0.63 23.51 -7.88
CA MET A 1 2.04 23.11 -7.65
C MET A 1 2.19 21.86 -6.76
N LYS A 2 1.47 21.74 -5.64
CA LYS A 2 1.55 20.59 -4.71
C LYS A 2 1.25 19.22 -5.34
N LEU A 3 0.16 19.11 -6.12
CA LEU A 3 -0.23 17.88 -6.84
C LEU A 3 0.85 17.34 -7.80
N LEU A 4 1.55 18.23 -8.53
CA LEU A 4 2.63 17.83 -9.43
C LEU A 4 3.87 17.33 -8.66
N ASN A 5 4.13 17.94 -7.51
CA ASN A 5 5.23 17.55 -6.64
C ASN A 5 4.97 16.20 -5.96
N ASP A 6 3.71 15.93 -5.60
CA ASP A 6 3.30 14.63 -5.04
C ASP A 6 3.40 13.54 -6.11
N LYS A 7 2.92 13.79 -7.34
CA LYS A 7 3.06 12.87 -8.47
C LYS A 7 4.52 12.52 -8.78
N LYS A 8 5.41 13.52 -8.84
CA LYS A 8 6.86 13.30 -9.06
C LYS A 8 7.51 12.50 -7.94
N GLN A 9 7.06 12.65 -6.70
CA GLN A 9 7.57 11.85 -5.58
C GLN A 9 7.13 10.37 -5.69
N PHE A 10 5.90 10.12 -6.13
CA PHE A 10 5.41 8.77 -6.37
C PHE A 10 6.13 8.07 -7.54
N GLU A 11 6.38 8.79 -8.63
CA GLU A 11 7.18 8.28 -9.75
C GLU A 11 8.61 7.92 -9.31
N LYS A 12 9.24 8.74 -8.46
CA LYS A 12 10.55 8.42 -7.88
C LYS A 12 10.49 7.18 -6.98
N ALA A 13 9.44 7.02 -6.18
CA ALA A 13 9.28 5.82 -5.35
C ALA A 13 9.14 4.56 -6.21
N LEU A 14 8.42 4.64 -7.33
CA LEU A 14 8.33 3.52 -8.29
C LEU A 14 9.65 3.28 -9.01
N ALA A 15 10.41 4.32 -9.34
CA ALA A 15 11.75 4.17 -9.90
C ALA A 15 12.70 3.44 -8.93
N ILE A 16 12.57 3.66 -7.62
CA ILE A 16 13.32 2.89 -6.60
C ILE A 16 12.94 1.42 -6.66
N PHE A 17 11.64 1.09 -6.81
CA PHE A 17 11.19 -0.29 -6.98
C PHE A 17 11.77 -0.92 -8.26
N ASP A 18 11.72 -0.21 -9.38
CA ASP A 18 12.21 -0.70 -10.67
C ASP A 18 13.74 -0.87 -10.67
N GLN A 19 14.48 0.03 -10.02
CA GLN A 19 15.94 -0.02 -9.92
C GLN A 19 16.42 -1.16 -9.01
N HIS A 20 15.76 -1.39 -7.87
CA HIS A 20 16.13 -2.49 -6.98
C HIS A 20 15.67 -3.85 -7.54
N GLY A 21 14.72 -3.85 -8.45
CA GLY A 21 14.12 -5.06 -8.99
C GLY A 21 13.22 -5.75 -7.97
N ILE A 22 12.30 -6.56 -8.49
CA ILE A 22 11.28 -7.29 -7.71
C ILE A 22 11.94 -8.12 -6.58
N ASN A 23 13.12 -8.69 -6.81
CA ASN A 23 13.78 -9.59 -5.86
C ASN A 23 14.44 -8.89 -4.64
N ASN A 24 14.67 -7.58 -4.69
CA ASN A 24 15.34 -6.86 -3.59
C ASN A 24 14.40 -5.98 -2.76
N ILE A 25 13.09 -5.96 -3.05
CA ILE A 25 12.15 -5.10 -2.29
C ILE A 25 12.14 -5.42 -0.79
N THR A 26 12.37 -6.68 -0.42
CA THR A 26 12.45 -7.13 0.98
C THR A 26 13.67 -6.56 1.71
N THR A 27 14.68 -6.07 1.00
CA THR A 27 15.86 -5.40 1.61
C THR A 27 15.58 -3.95 1.99
N LEU A 28 14.48 -3.37 1.49
CA LEU A 28 14.12 -1.98 1.76
C LEU A 28 13.57 -1.79 3.18
N SER A 29 13.69 -0.56 3.68
CA SER A 29 13.06 -0.17 4.94
C SER A 29 11.53 -0.13 4.81
N ASN A 30 10.83 -0.35 5.93
CA ASN A 30 9.38 -0.20 6.01
C ASN A 30 8.88 1.17 5.52
N PHE A 31 9.68 2.23 5.70
CA PHE A 31 9.39 3.55 5.16
C PHE A 31 9.40 3.56 3.63
N ALA A 32 10.46 3.03 3.01
CA ALA A 32 10.57 2.98 1.56
C ALA A 32 9.45 2.13 0.93
N ILE A 33 9.17 0.95 1.47
CA ILE A 33 8.05 0.09 1.04
C ILE A 33 6.72 0.86 1.10
N ALA A 34 6.46 1.58 2.19
CA ALA A 34 5.25 2.38 2.32
C ALA A 34 5.16 3.51 1.28
N GLN A 35 6.27 4.13 0.88
CA GLN A 35 6.25 5.14 -0.19
C GLN A 35 5.89 4.51 -1.55
N VAL A 36 6.44 3.33 -1.87
CA VAL A 36 6.08 2.61 -3.10
C VAL A 36 4.60 2.22 -3.10
N LEU A 37 4.08 1.72 -1.98
CA LEU A 37 2.66 1.38 -1.85
C LEU A 37 1.74 2.60 -1.97
N LYS A 38 2.13 3.76 -1.41
CA LYS A 38 1.41 5.03 -1.62
C LYS A 38 1.43 5.45 -3.08
N ALA A 39 2.55 5.26 -3.79
CA ALA A 39 2.62 5.53 -5.21
C ALA A 39 1.63 4.66 -6.00
N CYS A 40 1.59 3.35 -5.71
CA CYS A 40 0.62 2.43 -6.31
C CYS A 40 -0.82 2.86 -6.03
N ALA A 41 -1.13 3.25 -4.79
CA ALA A 41 -2.45 3.74 -4.41
C ALA A 41 -2.88 4.99 -5.21
N ASN A 42 -1.98 5.96 -5.35
CA ASN A 42 -2.26 7.20 -6.09
C ASN A 42 -2.39 6.97 -7.60
N MET A 43 -1.63 6.01 -8.15
CA MET A 43 -1.70 5.64 -9.56
C MET A 43 -2.79 4.62 -9.87
N ARG A 44 -3.50 4.11 -8.85
CA ARG A 44 -4.46 2.98 -8.97
C ARG A 44 -3.82 1.73 -9.60
N ASP A 45 -2.53 1.51 -9.36
CA ASP A 45 -1.76 0.38 -9.89
C ASP A 45 -1.89 -0.85 -8.96
N LEU A 46 -3.03 -1.53 -9.07
CA LEU A 46 -3.35 -2.71 -8.25
C LEU A 46 -2.35 -3.86 -8.47
N GLN A 47 -1.92 -4.06 -9.72
CA GLN A 47 -1.06 -5.19 -10.09
C GLN A 47 0.30 -5.08 -9.40
N ARG A 48 0.94 -3.90 -9.49
CA ARG A 48 2.20 -3.67 -8.80
C ARG A 48 2.03 -3.73 -7.29
N GLY A 49 0.93 -3.19 -6.75
CA GLY A 49 0.60 -3.31 -5.32
C GLY A 49 0.52 -4.76 -4.83
N LYS A 50 -0.11 -5.66 -5.60
CA LYS A 50 -0.19 -7.10 -5.29
C LYS A 50 1.16 -7.79 -5.35
N ILE A 51 1.99 -7.48 -6.34
CA ILE A 51 3.36 -8.00 -6.43
C ILE A 51 4.13 -7.63 -5.17
N ILE A 52 4.09 -6.36 -4.76
CA ILE A 52 4.76 -5.87 -3.55
C ILE A 52 4.23 -6.60 -2.31
N HIS A 53 2.90 -6.71 -2.15
CA HIS A 53 2.30 -7.42 -1.02
C HIS A 53 2.82 -8.86 -0.94
N ASN A 54 2.81 -9.61 -2.04
CA ASN A 54 3.28 -11.00 -2.05
C ASN A 54 4.76 -11.12 -1.68
N LEU A 55 5.60 -10.21 -2.15
CA LEU A 55 7.05 -10.23 -1.86
C LEU A 55 7.33 -9.96 -0.39
N ILE A 56 6.56 -9.08 0.25
CA ILE A 56 6.77 -8.74 1.65
C ILE A 56 5.95 -9.62 2.59
N ALA A 57 4.98 -10.41 2.10
CA ALA A 57 4.08 -11.20 2.96
C ALA A 57 4.80 -12.19 3.89
N SER A 58 5.96 -12.71 3.49
CA SER A 58 6.80 -13.60 4.30
C SER A 58 7.69 -12.88 5.31
N GLU A 59 7.79 -11.55 5.23
CA GLU A 59 8.68 -10.75 6.08
C GLU A 59 8.04 -10.51 7.45
N THR A 60 8.60 -11.12 8.49
CA THR A 60 8.15 -10.96 9.89
C THR A 60 8.31 -9.54 10.43
N LYS A 61 9.11 -8.70 9.75
CA LYS A 61 9.41 -7.31 10.13
C LYS A 61 8.40 -6.28 9.62
N ASN A 62 7.37 -6.69 8.89
CA ASN A 62 6.35 -5.76 8.42
C ASN A 62 5.58 -5.19 9.61
N GLY A 63 5.87 -3.94 9.94
CA GLY A 63 5.20 -3.24 11.02
C GLY A 63 3.78 -2.83 10.65
N ILE A 64 3.00 -2.49 11.68
CA ILE A 64 1.63 -1.91 11.58
C ILE A 64 1.50 -0.83 10.49
N TYR A 65 2.56 -0.04 10.30
CA TYR A 65 2.60 1.04 9.31
C TYR A 65 2.50 0.52 7.87
N VAL A 66 3.22 -0.55 7.54
CA VAL A 66 3.19 -1.17 6.21
C VAL A 66 1.84 -1.82 5.96
N SER A 67 1.30 -2.55 6.95
CA SER A 67 -0.03 -3.15 6.87
C SER A 67 -1.13 -2.11 6.65
N SER A 68 -1.09 -0.99 7.39
CA SER A 68 -2.05 0.12 7.21
C SER A 68 -1.96 0.71 5.81
N THR A 69 -0.74 0.85 5.29
CA THR A 69 -0.50 1.38 3.94
C THR A 69 -0.96 0.42 2.85
N LEU A 70 -0.78 -0.90 3.03
CA LEU A 70 -1.32 -1.93 2.13
C LEU A 70 -2.84 -1.90 2.08
N ILE A 71 -3.51 -1.84 3.24
CA ILE A 71 -4.98 -1.73 3.32
C ILE A 71 -5.45 -0.49 2.57
N HIS A 72 -4.81 0.66 2.81
CA HIS A 72 -5.11 1.89 2.08
C HIS A 72 -4.89 1.75 0.57
N MET A 73 -3.81 1.10 0.13
CA MET A 73 -3.52 0.86 -1.27
C MET A 73 -4.62 0.02 -1.93
N TYR A 74 -5.06 -1.06 -1.29
CA TYR A 74 -6.17 -1.88 -1.79
C TYR A 74 -7.49 -1.12 -1.87
N VAL A 75 -7.82 -0.31 -0.85
CA VAL A 75 -9.01 0.55 -0.87
C VAL A 75 -8.94 1.55 -2.02
N GLN A 76 -7.81 2.24 -2.22
CA GLN A 76 -7.66 3.14 -3.37
C GLN A 76 -7.69 2.36 -4.69
N CYS A 77 -7.23 1.12 -4.76
CA CYS A 77 -7.33 0.34 -5.99
C CYS A 77 -8.69 -0.36 -6.18
N ALA A 78 -9.71 -0.01 -5.38
CA ALA A 78 -11.05 -0.58 -5.40
C ALA A 78 -11.12 -2.11 -5.16
N ASP A 79 -10.05 -2.72 -4.62
CA ASP A 79 -10.02 -4.14 -4.25
C ASP A 79 -10.35 -4.29 -2.76
N ILE A 80 -11.62 -4.01 -2.43
CA ILE A 80 -12.11 -3.97 -1.04
C ILE A 80 -12.07 -5.34 -0.38
N ALA A 81 -12.26 -6.42 -1.16
CA ALA A 81 -12.13 -7.78 -0.65
C ALA A 81 -10.71 -8.06 -0.10
N SER A 82 -9.68 -7.67 -0.84
CA SER A 82 -8.29 -7.82 -0.39
C SER A 82 -7.97 -6.90 0.80
N ALA A 83 -8.50 -5.67 0.79
CA ALA A 83 -8.36 -4.73 1.91
C ALA A 83 -8.97 -5.31 3.21
N GLN A 84 -10.18 -5.86 3.12
CA GLN A 84 -10.90 -6.47 4.23
C GLN A 84 -10.18 -7.71 4.76
N SER A 85 -9.74 -8.60 3.87
CA SER A 85 -8.98 -9.81 4.26
C SER A 85 -7.70 -9.47 5.03
N LEU A 86 -6.94 -8.47 4.57
CA LEU A 86 -5.74 -8.01 5.27
C LEU A 86 -6.06 -7.31 6.59
N PHE A 87 -7.12 -6.50 6.61
CA PHE A 87 -7.61 -5.87 7.83
C PHE A 87 -7.98 -6.93 8.88
N ASP A 88 -8.76 -7.93 8.51
CA ASP A 88 -9.23 -8.98 9.42
C ASP A 88 -8.08 -9.81 10.00
N SER A 89 -7.11 -10.18 9.16
CA SER A 89 -5.91 -10.91 9.60
C SER A 89 -4.93 -10.09 10.47
N THR A 90 -5.04 -8.75 10.46
CA THR A 90 -4.20 -7.89 11.30
C THR A 90 -4.65 -7.95 12.77
N LYS A 91 -3.82 -8.45 13.68
CA LYS A 91 -4.16 -8.56 15.12
C LYS A 91 -4.30 -7.21 15.82
N ASN A 92 -3.35 -6.30 15.60
CA ASN A 92 -3.26 -5.00 16.27
C ASN A 92 -3.78 -3.87 15.37
N LYS A 93 -5.09 -3.89 15.08
CA LYS A 93 -5.72 -2.88 14.22
C LYS A 93 -5.62 -1.48 14.85
N THR A 94 -5.32 -0.46 14.04
CA THR A 94 -5.21 0.93 14.51
C THR A 94 -6.44 1.74 14.11
N SER A 95 -6.73 2.84 14.81
CA SER A 95 -7.83 3.77 14.44
C SER A 95 -7.73 4.25 12.99
N SER A 96 -6.50 4.40 12.47
CA SER A 96 -6.26 4.72 11.06
C SER A 96 -6.83 3.65 10.12
N MET A 97 -6.66 2.37 10.43
CA MET A 97 -7.13 1.27 9.58
C MET A 97 -8.66 1.21 9.55
N TYR A 98 -9.33 1.39 10.68
CA TYR A 98 -10.80 1.51 10.73
C TYR A 98 -11.29 2.66 9.85
N GLY A 99 -10.65 3.84 9.98
CA GLY A 99 -10.98 5.01 9.15
C GLY A 99 -10.79 4.78 7.64
N ILE A 100 -9.78 4.00 7.26
CA ILE A 100 -9.56 3.61 5.86
C ILE A 100 -10.69 2.71 5.35
N MET A 101 -11.06 1.67 6.11
CA MET A 101 -12.10 0.72 5.69
C MET A 101 -13.49 1.36 5.61
N MET A 102 -13.84 2.24 6.56
CA MET A 102 -15.10 2.99 6.50
C MET A 102 -15.19 3.83 5.22
N LYS A 103 -14.15 4.62 4.93
CA LYS A 103 -14.09 5.42 3.69
C LYS A 103 -14.18 4.57 2.43
N GLY A 104 -13.53 3.39 2.44
CA GLY A 104 -13.63 2.42 1.36
C GLY A 104 -15.08 2.00 1.11
N ASN A 105 -15.76 1.50 2.13
CA ASN A 105 -17.14 1.00 2.00
C ASN A 105 -18.16 2.07 1.61
N ASP A 106 -17.96 3.32 2.01
CA ASP A 106 -18.85 4.41 1.63
C ASP A 106 -18.68 4.82 0.15
N SER A 107 -17.52 4.52 -0.46
CA SER A 107 -17.24 4.89 -1.86
C SER A 107 -17.85 3.93 -2.90
N PHE A 108 -18.53 2.86 -2.48
CA PHE A 108 -19.15 1.85 -3.36
C PHE A 108 -20.65 1.66 -3.09
N LYS A 109 -21.31 2.64 -2.46
CA LYS A 109 -22.75 2.62 -2.17
C LYS A 109 -23.62 3.43 -3.16
N ASP A 110 -23.04 3.88 -4.26
CA ASP A 110 -23.75 4.60 -5.33
C ASP A 110 -24.07 3.69 -6.53
#